data_AF-A0A9E2KAY6-F1
#
_entry.id   AF-A0A9E2KAY6-F1
#
_cell.length_a   1.000
_cell.length_b   1.000
_cell.length_c   1.000
_cell.angle_alpha   90.00
_cell.angle_beta   90.00
_cell.angle_gamma   90.00
#
_symmetry.space_group_name_H-M   'P 1'
#
loop_
_entity.id
_entity.type
_entity.pdbx_description
1 polymer ?
#
loop_
_entity_poly.entity_id
_entity_poly.type
_entity_poly.pdbx_seq_one_letter_code
_entity_poly.pdbx_strand_id
1 'polypeptide(L)'
;MEKDEIVLNFEQDLNEIAGLIWGYMDQKYIRVIKSKIDGYRGECEANLCKEAQLLQALMPFLPEESNILQMIIDALIYNDVIDKSLEEHQELSTLYRDENKERQQIKKLVYKLIMFKLIKTIENVSEK
;
A
#
# COMPACT_ATOMS: atom_id res chain seq x y z
N MET A 1 40.20 -32.88 -29.66
CA MET A 1 39.04 -31.99 -29.43
C MET A 1 38.61 -32.22 -28.01
N GLU A 2 39.11 -31.40 -27.08
CA GLU A 2 38.60 -31.41 -25.71
C GLU A 2 37.14 -30.95 -25.77
N LYS A 3 36.24 -31.76 -25.21
CA LYS A 3 34.87 -31.36 -24.99
C LYS A 3 34.90 -30.41 -23.81
N ASP A 4 34.70 -29.13 -24.05
CA ASP A 4 34.36 -28.18 -22.99
C ASP A 4 33.06 -28.68 -22.35
N GLU A 5 33.18 -29.27 -21.16
CA GLU A 5 32.02 -29.59 -20.33
C GLU A 5 31.44 -28.26 -19.84
N ILE A 6 30.31 -27.87 -20.44
CA ILE A 6 29.53 -26.72 -19.99
C ILE A 6 29.02 -27.05 -18.58
N VAL A 7 29.66 -26.48 -17.56
CA VAL A 7 29.19 -26.55 -16.19
C VAL A 7 28.01 -25.59 -16.05
N LEU A 8 26.79 -26.13 -16.14
CA LEU A 8 25.57 -25.37 -15.93
C LEU A 8 25.35 -25.16 -14.42
N ASN A 9 25.44 -23.91 -13.98
CA ASN A 9 25.12 -23.52 -12.61
C ASN A 9 23.71 -22.94 -12.54
N PHE A 10 22.73 -23.83 -12.53
CA PHE A 10 21.31 -23.45 -12.49
C PHE A 10 20.95 -22.59 -11.28
N GLU A 11 21.64 -22.72 -10.15
CA GLU A 11 21.36 -21.87 -8.98
C GLU A 11 21.75 -20.42 -9.25
N GLN A 12 22.93 -20.20 -9.85
CA GLN A 12 23.34 -18.86 -10.27
C GLN A 12 22.40 -18.30 -11.34
N ASP A 13 22.09 -19.08 -12.37
CA ASP A 13 21.21 -18.65 -13.47
C ASP A 13 19.80 -18.29 -12.95
N LEU A 14 19.24 -19.09 -12.05
CA LEU A 14 17.94 -18.82 -11.43
C LEU A 14 17.97 -17.56 -10.56
N ASN A 15 19.07 -17.33 -9.82
CA ASN A 15 19.23 -16.11 -9.03
C ASN A 15 19.36 -14.86 -9.92
N GLU A 16 20.08 -14.95 -11.04
CA GLU A 16 20.21 -13.85 -12.01
C GLU A 16 18.86 -13.55 -12.68
N ILE A 17 18.13 -14.58 -13.13
CA ILE A 17 16.79 -14.44 -13.70
C ILE A 17 15.83 -13.81 -12.67
N ALA A 18 15.84 -14.29 -11.43
CA ALA A 18 15.03 -13.72 -10.36
C ALA A 18 15.37 -12.25 -10.10
N GLY A 19 16.66 -11.90 -10.11
CA GLY A 19 17.14 -10.52 -10.01
C GLY A 19 16.66 -9.62 -11.15
N LEU A 20 16.69 -10.11 -12.39
CA LEU A 20 16.19 -9.38 -13.55
C LEU A 20 14.66 -9.16 -13.48
N ILE A 21 13.91 -10.20 -13.12
CA ILE A 21 12.46 -10.10 -12.92
C ILE A 21 12.16 -9.09 -11.81
N TRP A 22 12.86 -9.19 -10.68
CA TRP A 22 12.68 -8.27 -9.56
C TRP A 22 13.01 -6.83 -9.95
N GLY A 23 14.13 -6.59 -10.62
CA GLY A 23 14.54 -5.26 -11.09
C GLY A 23 13.51 -4.65 -12.06
N TYR A 24 12.96 -5.46 -12.96
CA TYR A 24 11.89 -5.03 -13.85
C TYR A 24 10.62 -4.67 -13.08
N MET A 25 10.21 -5.53 -12.14
CA MET A 25 9.01 -5.31 -11.32
C MET A 25 9.14 -4.05 -10.47
N ASP A 26 10.31 -3.83 -9.87
CA ASP A 26 10.61 -2.63 -9.09
C ASP A 26 10.45 -1.36 -9.93
N GLN A 27 11.18 -1.29 -11.03
CA GLN A 27 11.22 -0.08 -11.87
C GLN A 27 9.88 0.21 -12.55
N LYS A 28 9.22 -0.82 -13.08
CA LYS A 28 8.03 -0.64 -13.90
C LYS A 28 6.76 -0.44 -13.08
N TYR A 29 6.65 -1.13 -11.94
CA TYR A 29 5.41 -1.18 -11.17
C TYR A 29 5.57 -0.61 -9.77
N ILE A 30 6.50 -1.14 -8.97
CA ILE A 30 6.58 -0.82 -7.53
C ILE A 30 6.90 0.66 -7.33
N ARG A 31 7.90 1.22 -8.02
CA ARG A 31 8.27 2.64 -7.90
C ARG A 31 7.14 3.59 -8.30
N VAL A 32 6.42 3.26 -9.36
CA VAL A 32 5.30 4.07 -9.84
C VAL A 32 4.17 4.07 -8.82
N ILE A 33 3.83 2.89 -8.29
CA ILE A 33 2.80 2.74 -7.27
C ILE A 33 3.21 3.48 -5.99
N LYS A 34 4.46 3.33 -5.56
CA LYS A 34 5.01 4.02 -4.40
C LYS A 34 4.90 5.54 -4.54
N SER A 35 5.36 6.09 -5.66
CA SER A 35 5.28 7.53 -5.92
C SER A 35 3.84 8.05 -5.90
N LYS A 36 2.86 7.27 -6.38
CA LYS A 36 1.44 7.64 -6.30
C LYS A 36 0.93 7.62 -4.86
N ILE A 37 1.23 6.55 -4.11
CA ILE A 37 0.85 6.42 -2.70
C ILE A 37 1.42 7.58 -1.88
N ASP A 38 2.70 7.89 -2.07
CA ASP A 38 3.37 9.00 -1.38
C ASP A 38 2.69 10.34 -1.71
N GLY A 39 2.29 10.53 -2.97
CA GLY A 39 1.48 11.67 -3.40
C GLY A 39 0.14 11.76 -2.67
N TYR A 40 -0.65 10.68 -2.66
CA TYR A 40 -1.93 10.65 -1.97
C TYR A 40 -1.79 10.89 -0.47
N ARG A 41 -0.78 10.28 0.16
CA ARG A 41 -0.47 10.47 1.57
C ARG A 41 -0.18 11.94 1.86
N GLY A 42 0.68 12.59 1.09
CA GLY A 42 0.98 14.01 1.25
C GLY A 42 -0.25 14.89 1.12
N GLU A 43 -1.14 14.60 0.18
CA GLU A 43 -2.41 15.32 0.05
C GLU A 43 -3.37 15.09 1.24
N CYS A 44 -3.45 13.86 1.75
CA CYS A 44 -4.30 13.50 2.90
C CYS A 44 -3.77 14.09 4.21
N GLU A 45 -2.45 14.10 4.41
CA GLU A 45 -1.80 14.76 5.55
C GLU A 45 -1.99 16.29 5.50
N ALA A 46 -1.96 16.88 4.30
CA ALA A 46 -2.23 18.32 4.14
C ALA A 46 -3.71 18.68 4.32
N ASN A 47 -4.63 17.76 4.05
CA ASN A 47 -6.08 17.96 4.11
C ASN A 47 -6.76 16.92 5.01
N LEU A 48 -6.33 16.84 6.27
CA LEU A 48 -6.89 15.91 7.25
C LEU A 48 -8.41 16.04 7.33
N CYS A 49 -9.10 14.91 7.49
CA CYS A 49 -10.52 14.90 7.81
C CYS A 49 -10.79 15.59 9.16
N LYS A 50 -12.02 16.08 9.37
CA LYS A 50 -12.38 16.87 10.56
C LYS A 50 -12.14 16.08 11.85
N GLU A 51 -12.40 14.78 11.80
CA GLU A 51 -12.16 13.84 12.89
C GLU A 51 -10.67 13.78 13.25
N ALA A 52 -9.79 13.65 12.25
CA ALA A 52 -8.34 13.64 12.48
C ALA A 52 -7.82 15.00 12.99
N GLN A 53 -8.33 16.12 12.47
CA GLN A 53 -8.01 17.46 12.97
C GLN A 53 -8.41 17.63 14.44
N LEU A 54 -9.59 17.12 14.81
CA LEU A 54 -10.06 17.17 16.20
C LEU A 54 -9.16 16.33 17.11
N LEU A 55 -8.82 15.10 16.71
CA LEU A 55 -7.91 14.24 17.48
C LEU A 55 -6.54 14.91 17.66
N GLN A 56 -6.01 15.53 16.60
CA GLN A 56 -4.75 16.25 16.64
C GLN A 56 -4.80 17.44 17.60
N ALA A 57 -5.91 18.19 17.61
CA ALA A 57 -6.12 19.31 18.53
C ALA A 57 -6.26 18.88 20.00
N LEU A 58 -6.68 17.64 20.26
CA LEU A 58 -6.81 17.09 21.62
C LEU A 58 -5.49 16.58 22.21
N MET A 59 -4.52 16.21 21.37
CA MET A 59 -3.24 15.63 21.81
C MET A 59 -2.50 16.45 22.88
N PRO A 60 -2.43 17.80 22.83
CA PRO A 60 -1.76 18.59 23.87
C PRO A 60 -2.42 18.49 25.26
N PHE A 61 -3.70 18.14 25.31
CA PHE A 61 -4.48 18.02 26.54
C PHE A 61 -4.50 16.59 27.10
N LEU A 62 -4.11 15.60 26.29
CA LEU A 62 -4.10 14.17 26.58
C LEU A 62 -2.72 13.56 26.24
N PRO A 63 -1.65 13.99 26.94
CA PRO A 63 -0.29 13.58 26.60
C PRO A 63 -0.05 12.08 26.81
N GLU A 64 -0.75 11.46 27.77
CA GLU A 64 -0.63 10.02 28.06
C GLU A 64 -1.18 9.16 26.91
N GLU A 65 -2.20 9.67 26.22
CA GLU A 65 -2.89 9.03 25.10
C GLU A 65 -2.35 9.45 23.73
N SER A 66 -1.36 10.36 23.68
CA SER A 66 -0.80 10.93 22.45
C SER A 66 -0.40 9.87 21.42
N ASN A 67 0.21 8.77 21.85
CA ASN A 67 0.59 7.66 20.97
C ASN A 67 -0.63 6.97 20.33
N ILE A 68 -1.69 6.76 21.11
CA ILE A 68 -2.93 6.13 20.63
C ILE A 68 -3.66 7.09 19.67
N LEU A 69 -3.73 8.37 20.01
CA LEU A 69 -4.34 9.38 19.15
C LEU A 69 -3.60 9.49 17.81
N GLN A 70 -2.26 9.50 17.83
CA GLN A 70 -1.46 9.48 16.60
C GLN A 70 -1.72 8.22 15.77
N MET A 71 -1.78 7.05 16.40
CA MET A 71 -2.10 5.79 15.71
C MET A 71 -3.47 5.82 15.03
N ILE A 72 -4.47 6.43 15.66
CA ILE A 72 -5.81 6.59 15.08
C ILE A 72 -5.76 7.57 13.90
N ILE A 73 -5.06 8.69 14.02
CA ILE A 73 -4.86 9.66 12.94
C ILE A 73 -4.18 8.97 11.74
N ASP A 74 -3.13 8.20 11.97
CA ASP A 74 -2.44 7.46 10.92
C ASP A 74 -3.39 6.46 10.23
N ALA A 75 -4.23 5.76 11.00
CA ALA A 75 -5.22 4.84 10.45
C ALA A 75 -6.28 5.55 9.58
N LEU A 76 -6.71 6.76 9.97
CA LEU A 76 -7.61 7.59 9.17
C LEU A 76 -6.94 8.03 7.87
N ILE A 77 -5.69 8.49 7.93
CA ILE A 77 -4.91 8.86 6.74
C ILE A 77 -4.77 7.66 5.79
N TYR A 78 -4.44 6.46 6.30
CA TYR A 78 -4.37 5.26 5.47
C TYR A 78 -5.69 4.92 4.82
N ASN A 79 -6.81 5.05 5.54
CA ASN A 79 -8.13 4.83 4.96
C ASN A 79 -8.40 5.80 3.80
N ASP A 80 -8.07 7.07 3.97
CA ASP A 80 -8.30 8.11 2.96
C ASP A 80 -7.40 7.91 1.74
N VAL A 81 -6.14 7.52 1.93
CA VAL A 81 -5.22 7.14 0.84
C VAL A 81 -5.78 5.96 0.05
N ILE A 82 -6.33 4.95 0.73
CA ILE A 82 -6.94 3.80 0.08
C ILE A 82 -8.17 4.23 -0.72
N ASP A 83 -9.05 5.05 -0.14
CA ASP A 83 -10.25 5.53 -0.83
C ASP A 83 -9.87 6.33 -2.10
N LYS A 84 -8.90 7.25 -2.01
CA LYS A 84 -8.36 7.97 -3.18
C LYS A 84 -7.75 7.03 -4.23
N SER A 85 -6.99 6.03 -3.81
CA SER A 85 -6.40 5.05 -4.74
C SER A 85 -7.46 4.26 -5.52
N LEU A 86 -8.66 4.11 -4.95
CA LEU A 86 -9.77 3.41 -5.59
C LEU A 86 -10.60 4.32 -6.51
N GLU A 87 -10.60 5.64 -6.30
CA GLU A 87 -11.32 6.60 -7.16
C GLU A 87 -10.79 6.61 -8.60
N GLU A 88 -9.47 6.45 -8.79
CA GLU A 88 -8.86 6.32 -10.12
C GLU A 88 -9.29 5.05 -10.87
N HIS A 89 -9.87 4.08 -10.16
CA HIS A 89 -10.25 2.78 -10.69
C HIS A 89 -11.75 2.55 -10.57
N GLN A 90 -12.53 3.35 -11.32
CA GLN A 90 -13.99 3.25 -11.38
C GLN A 90 -14.49 1.83 -11.72
N GLU A 91 -13.72 1.02 -12.42
CA GLU A 91 -14.05 -0.38 -12.71
C GLU A 91 -14.16 -1.21 -11.42
N LEU A 92 -13.30 -0.96 -10.44
CA LEU A 92 -13.36 -1.60 -9.11
C LEU A 92 -14.61 -1.17 -8.34
N SER A 93 -15.17 0.02 -8.61
CA SER A 93 -16.43 0.47 -7.98
C SER A 93 -17.61 -0.45 -8.30
N THR A 94 -17.55 -1.17 -9.43
CA THR A 94 -18.59 -2.13 -9.83
C THR A 94 -18.41 -3.51 -9.20
N LEU A 95 -17.20 -3.89 -8.76
CA LEU A 95 -16.93 -5.15 -8.05
C LEU A 95 -17.69 -5.25 -6.71
N TYR A 96 -18.06 -4.10 -6.16
CA TYR A 96 -18.84 -4.01 -4.92
C TYR A 96 -20.35 -4.13 -5.14
N ARG A 97 -20.86 -4.10 -6.38
CA ARG A 97 -22.30 -4.20 -6.60
C ARG A 97 -22.77 -5.62 -6.30
N ASP A 98 -23.51 -5.75 -5.23
CA ASP A 98 -24.18 -6.97 -4.80
C ASP A 98 -25.59 -6.56 -4.35
N GLU A 99 -26.60 -7.35 -4.66
CA GLU A 99 -27.97 -7.07 -4.22
C GLU A 99 -28.09 -7.15 -2.69
N ASN A 100 -27.18 -7.89 -2.05
CA ASN A 100 -27.04 -7.94 -0.60
C ASN A 100 -26.06 -6.87 -0.08
N LYS A 101 -26.60 -5.88 0.63
CA LYS A 101 -25.84 -4.78 1.24
C LYS A 101 -24.77 -5.22 2.23
N GLU A 102 -25.00 -6.26 3.03
CA GLU A 102 -24.00 -6.76 3.99
C GLU A 102 -22.82 -7.39 3.24
N ARG A 103 -23.11 -8.17 2.19
CA ARG A 103 -22.07 -8.78 1.36
C ARG A 103 -21.25 -7.74 0.61
N GLN A 104 -21.89 -6.66 0.16
CA GLN A 104 -21.21 -5.50 -0.42
C GLN A 104 -20.27 -4.82 0.59
N GLN A 105 -20.70 -4.63 1.84
CA GLN A 105 -19.85 -4.04 2.88
C GLN A 105 -18.64 -4.92 3.21
N ILE A 106 -18.84 -6.23 3.33
CA ILE A 106 -17.75 -7.19 3.57
C ILE A 106 -16.75 -7.15 2.43
N LYS A 107 -17.22 -7.16 1.17
CA LYS A 107 -16.34 -7.00 -0.01
C LYS A 107 -15.51 -5.72 0.11
N LYS A 108 -16.15 -4.58 0.36
CA LYS A 108 -15.46 -3.29 0.54
C LYS A 108 -14.36 -3.37 1.60
N LEU A 109 -14.67 -3.98 2.74
CA LEU A 109 -13.69 -4.15 3.82
C LEU A 109 -12.50 -5.03 3.40
N VAL A 110 -12.75 -6.16 2.74
CA VAL A 110 -11.69 -7.06 2.27
C VAL A 110 -10.75 -6.36 1.29
N TYR A 111 -11.30 -5.62 0.33
CA TYR A 111 -10.49 -4.85 -0.62
C TYR A 111 -9.64 -3.78 0.08
N LYS A 112 -10.22 -3.04 1.03
CA LYS A 112 -9.46 -2.07 1.83
C LYS A 112 -8.32 -2.73 2.61
N LEU A 113 -8.55 -3.91 3.18
CA LEU A 113 -7.51 -4.66 3.89
C LEU A 113 -6.38 -5.13 2.96
N ILE A 114 -6.73 -5.60 1.76
CA ILE A 114 -5.74 -5.98 0.74
C ILE A 114 -4.90 -4.76 0.34
N MET A 115 -5.55 -3.64 0.04
CA MET A 115 -4.86 -2.39 -0.33
C MET A 115 -3.97 -1.88 0.80
N PHE A 116 -4.46 -1.86 2.03
CA PHE A 116 -3.66 -1.52 3.20
C PHE A 116 -2.40 -2.39 3.29
N LYS A 117 -2.54 -3.70 3.11
CA LYS A 117 -1.41 -4.63 3.18
C LYS A 117 -0.40 -4.41 2.05
N LEU A 118 -0.88 -4.13 0.84
CA LEU A 118 -0.04 -3.80 -0.32
C LEU A 118 0.75 -2.51 -0.07
N ILE A 119 0.05 -1.44 0.33
CA ILE A 119 0.66 -0.15 0.64
C ILE A 119 1.74 -0.31 1.71
N LYS A 120 1.42 -0.94 2.85
CA LYS A 120 2.39 -1.21 3.91
C LYS A 120 3.59 -2.02 3.44
N THR A 121 3.37 -3.00 2.55
CA THR A 121 4.47 -3.81 2.01
C THR A 121 5.38 -2.97 1.11
N ILE A 122 4.81 -2.13 0.26
CA ILE A 122 5.57 -1.24 -0.64
C ILE A 122 6.37 -0.20 0.15
N GLU A 123 5.76 0.40 1.18
CA GLU A 123 6.44 1.32 2.09
C GLU A 123 7.64 0.62 2.77
N ASN A 124 7.45 -0.59 3.31
CA ASN A 124 8.49 -1.35 4.02
C ASN A 124 9.62 -1.87 3.09
N VAL A 125 9.35 -2.11 1.81
CA VAL A 125 10.38 -2.54 0.84
C VAL A 125 11.44 -1.45 0.63
N SER A 126 11.10 -0.18 0.88
CA SER A 126 12.03 0.93 0.70
C SER A 126 12.97 1.20 1.89
N GLU A 127 12.80 0.48 3.01
CA GLU A 127 13.65 0.61 4.21
C GLU A 127 14.77 -0.44 4.27
N LYS A 128 14.91 -1.28 3.23
CA LYS A 128 16.01 -2.26 3.08
C LYS A 128 16.92 -1.89 1.91
#